data_AF-A0AAX0LRK0-F1
#
_entry.id   AF-A0AAX0LRK0-F1
#
_cell.length_a   1.000
_cell.length_b   1.000
_cell.length_c   1.000
_cell.angle_alpha   90.00
_cell.angle_beta   90.00
_cell.angle_gamma   90.00
#
_symmetry.space_group_name_H-M   'P 1'
#
loop_
_entity.id
_entity.type
_entity.pdbx_description
1 polymer ?
#
loop_
_entity_poly.entity_id
_entity_poly.type
_entity_poly.pdbx_seq_one_letter_code
_entity_poly.pdbx_strand_id
1 'polypeptide(L)'
;MTATTLGDLFPEMRTVVTSRERERNFPRKLPGKSVKKHNRQGTADKLKALYPETASWSPVLVTKAWFNWLRANQMELVEPENRDERFPEYLVELMLSHMKETESWT
;
A
#
# COMPACT_ATOMS: atom_id res chain seq x y z
N MET A 1 29.58 33.16 19.26
CA MET A 1 28.23 33.08 18.66
C MET A 1 27.65 31.73 19.03
N THR A 2 26.69 31.67 19.96
CA THR A 2 26.04 30.43 20.38
C THR A 2 24.83 30.20 19.48
N ALA A 3 24.81 29.09 18.73
CA ALA A 3 23.69 28.74 17.87
C ALA A 3 22.49 28.35 18.75
N THR A 4 21.47 29.19 18.78
CA THR A 4 20.19 28.87 19.41
C THR A 4 19.50 27.81 18.59
N THR A 5 19.23 26.66 19.22
CA THR A 5 18.51 25.57 18.55
C THR A 5 17.01 25.79 18.70
N LEU A 6 16.24 25.20 17.79
CA LEU A 6 14.77 25.30 17.81
C LEU A 6 14.18 24.77 19.13
N GLY A 7 14.90 23.85 19.79
CA GLY A 7 14.55 23.32 21.11
C GLY A 7 14.86 24.25 22.29
N ASP A 8 15.56 25.36 22.08
CA ASP A 8 15.77 26.43 23.09
C ASP A 8 14.67 27.50 23.01
N LEU A 9 14.08 27.67 21.83
CA LEU A 9 12.99 28.62 21.58
C LEU A 9 11.62 28.09 22.06
N PHE A 10 11.43 26.78 22.07
CA PHE A 10 10.15 26.14 22.41
C PHE A 10 10.32 25.01 23.44
N PRO A 11 10.46 25.33 24.74
CA PRO A 11 10.62 24.33 25.80
C PRO A 11 9.44 23.36 25.90
N GLU A 12 8.23 23.82 25.55
CA GLU A 12 7.01 23.01 25.60
C GLU A 12 7.02 21.84 24.60
N MET A 13 7.79 21.93 23.51
CA MET A 13 7.96 20.81 22.57
C MET A 13 8.77 19.64 23.16
N ARG A 14 9.54 19.88 24.24
CA ARG A 14 10.34 18.82 24.89
C ARG A 14 9.48 17.75 25.54
N THR A 15 8.30 18.12 26.03
CA THR A 15 7.38 17.20 26.72
C THR A 15 6.50 16.41 25.75
N VAL A 16 6.18 16.98 24.59
CA VAL A 16 5.34 16.34 23.54
C VAL A 16 6.04 15.15 22.87
N VAL A 17 7.38 15.05 22.95
CA VAL A 17 8.15 13.92 22.40
C VAL A 17 8.12 12.68 23.31
N THR A 18 7.50 12.73 24.49
CA THR A 18 7.47 11.57 25.40
C THR A 18 6.12 10.85 25.42
N SER A 19 5.86 10.04 24.39
CA SER A 19 5.10 8.78 24.52
C SER A 19 5.15 7.91 23.26
N ARG A 20 6.37 7.47 22.87
CA ARG A 20 6.63 6.08 22.41
C ARG A 20 8.13 5.81 22.23
N GLU A 21 8.92 6.14 23.24
CA GLU A 21 10.14 5.37 23.50
C GLU A 21 9.74 4.08 24.23
N ARG A 22 9.03 3.18 23.54
CA ARG A 22 9.04 1.78 23.95
C ARG A 22 10.35 1.23 23.40
N GLU A 23 11.40 1.39 24.22
CA GLU A 23 12.66 0.67 24.19
C GLU A 23 12.91 -0.05 22.86
N ARG A 24 13.50 0.66 21.89
CA ARG A 24 14.23 -0.04 20.82
C ARG A 24 15.51 -0.57 21.45
N ASN A 25 15.36 -1.69 22.17
CA ASN A 25 16.43 -2.66 22.32
C ASN A 25 16.89 -2.98 20.90
N PHE A 26 17.93 -2.31 20.41
CA PHE A 26 18.72 -2.83 19.31
C PHE A 26 19.35 -4.12 19.84
N PRO A 27 18.93 -5.31 19.37
CA PRO A 27 19.70 -6.48 19.71
C PRO A 27 21.03 -6.28 18.99
N ARG A 28 22.13 -6.23 19.76
CA ARG A 28 23.48 -6.44 19.23
C ARG A 28 23.37 -7.61 18.28
N LYS A 29 23.76 -7.41 17.02
CA LYS A 29 23.74 -8.44 15.99
C LYS A 29 24.58 -9.62 16.47
N LEU A 30 23.92 -10.64 17.01
CA LEU A 30 24.50 -11.97 17.14
C LEU A 30 24.51 -12.58 15.73
N PRO A 31 25.68 -12.99 15.20
CA PRO A 31 25.72 -13.66 13.92
C PRO A 31 25.10 -15.05 14.11
N GLY A 32 24.00 -15.35 13.40
CA GLY A 32 23.52 -16.75 13.32
C GLY A 32 22.03 -17.02 13.50
N LYS A 33 21.14 -16.01 13.51
CA LYS A 33 19.69 -16.29 13.39
C LYS A 33 19.07 -15.38 12.34
N SER A 34 19.07 -15.87 11.09
CA SER A 34 18.18 -15.39 10.05
C SER A 34 16.75 -15.62 10.51
N VAL A 35 16.12 -14.59 11.08
CA VAL A 35 14.67 -14.58 11.24
C VAL A 35 14.11 -14.65 9.82
N LYS A 36 13.63 -15.82 9.41
CA LYS A 36 12.84 -15.96 8.20
C LYS A 36 11.62 -15.09 8.41
N LYS A 37 11.67 -13.83 7.95
CA LYS A 37 10.47 -13.02 7.76
C LYS A 37 9.62 -13.85 6.80
N HIS A 38 8.61 -14.51 7.34
CA HIS A 38 7.50 -14.96 6.50
C HIS A 38 6.94 -13.67 5.90
N ASN A 39 7.38 -13.36 4.67
CA ASN A 39 6.87 -12.25 3.91
C ASN A 39 5.44 -12.66 3.57
N ARG A 40 4.50 -12.33 4.45
CA ARG A 40 3.08 -12.50 4.18
C ARG A 40 2.82 -11.67 2.92
N GLN A 41 2.62 -12.36 1.82
CA GLN A 41 2.40 -11.74 0.52
C GLN A 41 1.11 -10.93 0.63
N GLY A 42 1.22 -9.60 0.49
CA GLY A 42 0.06 -8.72 0.65
C GLY A 42 -0.94 -8.93 -0.46
N THR A 43 -2.18 -8.45 -0.29
CA THR A 43 -3.23 -8.51 -1.33
C THR A 43 -2.73 -8.01 -2.69
N ALA A 44 -1.97 -6.91 -2.70
CA ALA A 44 -1.37 -6.35 -3.90
C ALA A 44 -0.35 -7.29 -4.56
N ASP A 45 0.47 -7.99 -3.77
CA ASP A 45 1.46 -8.92 -4.29
C ASP A 45 0.79 -10.18 -4.87
N LYS A 46 -0.32 -10.63 -4.27
CA LYS A 46 -1.16 -11.70 -4.84
C LYS A 46 -1.81 -11.26 -6.15
N LEU A 47 -2.39 -10.06 -6.18
CA LEU A 47 -2.97 -9.49 -7.40
C LEU A 47 -1.94 -9.40 -8.52
N LYS A 48 -0.73 -8.90 -8.25
CA LYS A 48 0.33 -8.80 -9.25
C LYS A 48 0.86 -10.14 -9.74
N ALA A 49 0.80 -11.18 -8.89
CA ALA A 49 1.15 -12.53 -9.29
C ALA A 49 0.09 -13.16 -10.20
N LEU A 50 -1.20 -12.91 -9.93
CA LEU A 50 -2.32 -13.40 -10.73
C LEU A 50 -2.53 -12.61 -12.02
N TYR A 51 -2.23 -11.30 -12.00
CA TYR A 51 -2.45 -10.35 -13.09
C TYR A 51 -1.15 -9.63 -13.45
N PRO A 52 -0.22 -10.26 -14.21
CA PRO A 52 1.05 -9.67 -14.60
C PRO A 52 0.91 -8.33 -15.36
N GLU A 53 -0.20 -8.11 -16.04
CA GLU A 53 -0.57 -6.82 -16.67
C GLU A 53 -0.62 -5.65 -15.68
N THR A 54 -0.86 -5.93 -14.39
CA THR A 54 -0.89 -4.94 -13.31
C THR A 54 0.41 -4.89 -12.49
N ALA A 55 1.45 -5.64 -12.88
CA ALA A 55 2.68 -5.77 -12.09
C ALA A 55 3.38 -4.42 -11.81
N SER A 56 3.37 -3.52 -12.80
CA SER A 56 3.97 -2.19 -12.73
C SER A 56 3.14 -1.15 -11.98
N TRP A 57 1.87 -1.45 -11.67
CA TRP A 57 0.96 -0.50 -11.04
C TRP A 57 1.31 -0.31 -9.56
N SER A 58 0.86 0.81 -8.97
CA SER A 58 1.06 1.03 -7.53
C SER A 58 0.26 0.00 -6.72
N PRO A 59 0.79 -0.54 -5.61
CA PRO A 59 0.08 -1.53 -4.78
C PRO A 59 -1.31 -1.04 -4.31
N VAL A 60 -1.40 0.25 -3.99
CA VAL A 60 -2.65 0.89 -3.56
C VAL A 60 -3.67 0.92 -4.70
N LEU A 61 -3.23 1.24 -5.92
CA LEU A 61 -4.11 1.30 -7.09
C LEU A 61 -4.69 -0.08 -7.43
N VAL A 62 -3.83 -1.11 -7.51
CA VAL A 62 -4.25 -2.48 -7.85
C VAL A 62 -5.26 -3.01 -6.83
N THR A 63 -4.99 -2.77 -5.54
CA THR A 63 -5.88 -3.19 -4.45
C THR A 63 -7.23 -2.47 -4.51
N LYS A 64 -7.24 -1.16 -4.77
CA LYS A 64 -8.49 -0.40 -4.93
C LYS A 64 -9.29 -0.85 -6.15
N ALA A 65 -8.62 -1.09 -7.27
CA ALA A 65 -9.25 -1.55 -8.49
C ALA A 65 -9.95 -2.90 -8.28
N TRP A 66 -9.30 -3.83 -7.59
CA TRP A 66 -9.87 -5.11 -7.18
C TRP A 66 -11.12 -4.95 -6.31
N PHE A 67 -11.05 -4.16 -5.24
CA PHE A 67 -12.22 -3.94 -4.38
C PHE A 67 -13.35 -3.21 -5.09
N ASN A 68 -13.05 -2.31 -6.02
CA ASN A 68 -14.07 -1.64 -6.83
C ASN A 68 -14.78 -2.64 -7.75
N TRP A 69 -14.04 -3.54 -8.40
CA TRP A 69 -14.62 -4.61 -9.21
C TRP A 69 -15.52 -5.52 -8.38
N LEU A 70 -15.08 -5.95 -7.20
CA LEU A 70 -15.90 -6.76 -6.29
C LEU A 70 -17.20 -6.04 -5.90
N ARG A 71 -17.12 -4.74 -5.56
CA ARG A 71 -18.30 -3.93 -5.25
C ARG A 71 -19.25 -3.80 -6.44
N ALA A 72 -18.72 -3.52 -7.63
CA ALA A 72 -19.51 -3.38 -8.85
C ALA A 72 -20.30 -4.65 -9.18
N ASN A 73 -19.74 -5.82 -8.84
CA ASN A 73 -20.34 -7.14 -9.08
C ASN A 73 -21.06 -7.71 -7.85
N GLN A 74 -21.24 -6.93 -6.79
CA GLN A 74 -21.89 -7.35 -5.53
C GLN A 74 -21.25 -8.60 -4.89
N MET A 75 -19.95 -8.76 -5.08
CA MET A 75 -19.16 -9.86 -4.53
C MET A 75 -18.62 -9.50 -3.14
N GLU A 76 -18.25 -10.53 -2.38
CA GLU A 76 -17.61 -10.35 -1.07
C GLU A 76 -16.23 -9.69 -1.21
N LEU A 77 -15.87 -8.79 -0.27
CA LEU A 77 -14.61 -8.03 -0.28
C LEU A 77 -13.43 -8.88 0.23
N VAL A 78 -13.10 -9.93 -0.51
CA VAL A 78 -12.04 -10.88 -0.20
C VAL A 78 -10.77 -10.64 -1.01
N GLU A 79 -9.65 -11.17 -0.51
CA GLU A 79 -8.41 -11.21 -1.30
C GLU A 79 -8.56 -12.19 -2.48
N PRO A 80 -7.86 -11.96 -3.61
CA PRO A 80 -7.92 -12.90 -4.72
C PRO A 80 -7.19 -14.20 -4.37
N GLU A 81 -7.85 -15.32 -4.65
CA GLU A 81 -7.24 -16.66 -4.57
C GLU A 81 -6.91 -17.20 -5.97
N ASN A 82 -7.80 -16.97 -6.94
CA ASN A 82 -7.66 -17.41 -8.31
C ASN A 82 -7.79 -16.24 -9.28
N ARG A 83 -7.26 -16.42 -10.50
CA ARG A 83 -7.42 -15.46 -11.60
C ARG A 83 -8.84 -15.57 -12.15
N ASP A 84 -9.53 -14.43 -12.23
CA ASP A 84 -10.83 -14.27 -12.87
C ASP A 84 -10.66 -13.28 -14.04
N GLU A 85 -10.87 -13.75 -15.27
CA GLU A 85 -10.67 -12.93 -16.48
C GLU A 85 -11.67 -11.78 -16.62
N ARG A 86 -12.76 -11.78 -15.85
CA ARG A 86 -13.72 -10.66 -15.81
C ARG A 86 -13.13 -9.43 -15.12
N PHE A 87 -12.13 -9.59 -14.26
CA PHE A 87 -11.48 -8.46 -13.60
C PHE A 87 -10.69 -7.59 -14.60
N PRO A 88 -9.77 -8.13 -15.42
CA PRO A 88 -9.12 -7.38 -16.49
C PRO A 88 -10.11 -6.74 -17.48
N GLU A 89 -11.17 -7.46 -17.87
CA GLU A 89 -12.21 -6.94 -18.77
C GLU A 89 -12.89 -5.71 -18.17
N TYR A 90 -13.28 -5.77 -16.90
CA TYR A 90 -13.82 -4.63 -16.17
C TYR A 90 -12.86 -3.42 -16.12
N LEU A 91 -11.55 -3.65 -15.98
CA LEU A 91 -10.58 -2.54 -15.99
C LEU A 91 -10.58 -1.81 -17.34
N VAL A 92 -10.66 -2.55 -18.45
CA VAL A 92 -10.72 -1.97 -19.80
C VAL A 92 -12.01 -1.17 -19.97
N GLU A 93 -13.15 -1.75 -19.59
CA GLU A 93 -14.45 -1.06 -19.66
C GLU A 93 -14.49 0.22 -18.81
N LEU A 94 -13.90 0.17 -17.61
CA LEU A 94 -13.80 1.33 -16.72
C LEU A 94 -12.97 2.45 -17.36
N MET A 95 -11.83 2.13 -17.97
CA MET A 95 -10.99 3.11 -18.67
C MET A 95 -11.72 3.71 -19.88
N LEU A 96 -12.36 2.88 -20.71
CA LEU A 96 -13.13 3.33 -21.87
C LEU A 96 -14.30 4.23 -21.47
N SER A 97 -14.99 3.90 -20.37
CA SER A 97 -16.10 4.71 -19.85
C SER A 97 -15.61 6.07 -19.36
N HIS A 98 -14.51 6.11 -18.61
CA HIS A 98 -13.90 7.36 -18.15
C HIS A 98 -13.40 8.23 -19.30
N MET A 99 -12.83 7.61 -20.33
CA MET A 99 -12.38 8.29 -21.54
C MET A 99 -13.54 8.95 -22.31
N LYS A 100 -14.68 8.26 -22.43
CA LYS A 100 -15.91 8.83 -23.03
C LYS A 100 -16.46 10.01 -22.23
N GLU A 101 -16.47 9.89 -20.91
CA GLU A 101 -16.99 10.95 -20.02
C GLU A 101 -16.13 12.22 -20.05
N THR A 102 -14.82 12.05 -20.28
CA THR A 102 -13.86 13.17 -20.30
C THR A 102 -13.67 13.81 -21.68
N GLU A 103 -14.48 13.43 -22.69
CA GLU A 103 -14.35 13.84 -24.10
C GLU A 103 -12.90 13.73 -24.64
N SER A 104 -12.07 12.87 -24.05
CA SER A 104 -10.64 12.81 -24.34
C SER A 104 -10.31 12.03 -25.64
N TRP A 105 -11.33 11.80 -26.48
CA TRP A 105 -11.26 11.09 -27.77
C TRP A 105 -11.95 11.84 -28.91
N THR A 106 -11.83 13.16 -28.93
CA THR A 106 -12.03 14.00 -30.12
C THR A 106 -10.75 14.74 -30.44
#